data_AF-A0A4D4JBA1-F1
#
_entry.id   AF-A0A4D4JBA1-F1
#
_cell.length_a   1.000
_cell.length_b   1.000
_cell.length_c   1.000
_cell.angle_alpha   90.00
_cell.angle_beta   90.00
_cell.angle_gamma   90.00
#
_symmetry.space_group_name_H-M   'P 1'
#
loop_
_entity.id
_entity.type
_entity.pdbx_description
1 polymer ?
#
loop_
_entity_poly.entity_id
_entity_poly.type
_entity_poly.pdbx_seq_one_letter_code
_entity_poly.pdbx_strand_id
1 'polypeptide(L)'
;MLAPRTLTAAIYRQQDGYTAHCLELDIATQGSTVDEAMRRLPEAVASRLRVLADPRRELSRTPAVCSFAALAFRSFQLPGIL
;
A
#
# COMPACT_ATOMS: atom_id res chain seq x y z
N MET A 1 -18.29 -10.91 -1.77
CA MET A 1 -18.31 -9.60 -1.11
C MET A 1 -17.27 -9.63 0.01
N LEU A 2 -16.39 -8.62 0.12
CA LEU A 2 -15.54 -8.50 1.32
C LEU A 2 -16.45 -8.16 2.50
N ALA A 3 -16.33 -8.89 3.61
CA ALA A 3 -17.03 -8.56 4.85
C ALA A 3 -16.61 -7.15 5.32
N PRO A 4 -17.53 -6.36 5.92
CA PRO A 4 -17.18 -5.06 6.48
C PRO A 4 -16.08 -5.25 7.52
N ARG A 5 -14.96 -4.56 7.32
CA ARG A 5 -13.84 -4.49 8.27
C ARG A 5 -13.84 -3.10 8.89
N THR A 6 -13.90 -3.05 10.22
CA THR A 6 -13.64 -1.83 10.96
C THR A 6 -12.14 -1.56 10.94
N LEU A 7 -11.75 -0.38 10.46
CA LEU A 7 -10.37 0.11 10.47
C LEU A 7 -10.27 1.33 11.37
N THR A 8 -9.08 1.58 11.90
CA THR A 8 -8.81 2.65 12.85
C THR A 8 -8.05 3.78 12.17
N ALA A 9 -8.51 5.01 12.38
CA ALA A 9 -7.82 6.19 11.88
C ALA A 9 -7.35 7.09 13.03
N ALA A 10 -6.10 7.51 12.99
CA ALA A 10 -5.61 8.61 13.81
C ALA A 10 -5.86 9.93 13.07
N ILE A 11 -6.30 10.96 13.80
CA ILE A 11 -6.57 12.28 13.23
C ILE A 11 -5.59 13.29 13.80
N TYR A 12 -4.91 13.99 12.92
CA TYR A 12 -3.92 15.01 13.26
C TYR A 12 -4.36 16.36 12.71
N ARG A 13 -4.24 17.41 13.52
CA ARG A 13 -4.35 18.79 13.04
C ARG A 13 -3.01 19.22 12.46
N GLN A 14 -3.02 19.75 11.24
CA GLN A 14 -1.89 20.40 10.58
C GLN A 14 -2.16 21.90 10.47
N GLN A 15 -1.19 22.67 9.95
CA GLN A 15 -1.28 24.14 9.91
C GLN A 15 -2.55 24.63 9.20
N ASP A 16 -2.93 23.99 8.09
CA ASP A 16 -4.04 24.43 7.24
C ASP A 16 -5.21 23.43 7.16
N GLY A 17 -5.28 22.45 8.07
CA GLY A 17 -6.36 21.46 8.03
C GLY A 17 -6.14 20.23 8.90
N TYR A 18 -6.73 19.12 8.48
CA TYR A 18 -6.72 17.85 9.20
C TYR A 18 -6.22 16.73 8.28
N THR A 19 -5.45 15.82 8.86
CA THR A 19 -5.04 14.56 8.23
C THR A 19 -5.66 13.39 9.00
N ALA A 20 -6.36 12.50 8.33
CA ALA A 20 -6.80 11.22 8.86
C ALA A 20 -5.89 10.12 8.29
N HIS A 21 -5.20 9.37 9.16
CA HIS A 21 -4.26 8.31 8.80
C HIS A 21 -4.78 6.97 9.27
N CYS A 22 -5.06 6.05 8.34
CA CYS A 22 -5.45 4.68 8.66
C CYS A 22 -4.21 3.90 9.11
N LEU A 23 -4.28 3.34 10.32
CA LEU A 23 -3.15 2.73 11.00
C LEU A 23 -2.79 1.35 10.42
N GLU A 24 -3.75 0.67 9.79
CA GLU A 24 -3.57 -0.68 9.27
C GLU A 24 -3.00 -0.72 7.85
N LEU A 25 -3.18 0.35 7.05
CA LEU A 25 -2.92 0.32 5.60
C LEU A 25 -1.93 1.40 5.12
N ASP A 26 -1.31 2.15 6.03
CA ASP A 26 -0.40 3.26 5.74
C ASP A 26 -0.89 4.15 4.60
N ILE A 27 -2.09 4.71 4.81
CA ILE A 27 -2.80 5.58 3.88
C ILE A 27 -3.42 6.72 4.67
N ALA A 28 -3.25 7.93 4.17
CA ALA A 28 -3.77 9.13 4.78
C ALA A 28 -4.61 9.95 3.78
N THR A 29 -5.61 10.64 4.31
CA THR A 29 -6.44 11.60 3.59
C THR A 29 -6.43 12.93 4.32
N GLN A 30 -6.60 14.02 3.56
CA GLN A 30 -6.55 15.38 4.08
C GLN A 30 -7.82 16.15 3.72
N GLY A 31 -8.17 17.11 4.58
CA GLY A 31 -9.30 18.03 4.39
C GLY A 31 -9.20 19.27 5.27
N SER A 32 -9.98 20.30 4.94
CA SER A 32 -10.05 21.54 5.73
C SER A 32 -10.77 21.31 7.06
N THR A 33 -11.60 20.27 7.12
CA THR A 33 -12.31 19.82 8.32
C THR A 33 -12.03 18.35 8.61
N VAL A 34 -12.31 17.93 9.85
CA VAL A 34 -12.23 16.51 10.26
C VAL A 34 -13.14 15.64 9.40
N ASP A 35 -14.36 16.11 9.11
CA ASP A 35 -15.33 15.40 8.26
C ASP A 35 -14.78 15.18 6.85
N GLU A 36 -14.22 16.23 6.24
CA GLU A 36 -13.60 16.13 4.91
C GLU A 36 -12.43 15.16 4.87
N ALA A 37 -11.58 15.15 5.90
CA ALA A 37 -10.48 14.21 5.99
C ALA A 37 -11.02 12.77 6.11
N MET A 38 -12.03 12.54 6.94
CA MET A 38 -12.61 11.22 7.20
C MET A 38 -13.42 10.65 6.03
N ARG A 39 -14.24 11.47 5.36
CA ARG A 39 -15.16 10.99 4.31
C ARG A 39 -14.44 10.40 3.09
N ARG A 40 -13.18 10.81 2.86
CA ARG A 40 -12.35 10.33 1.74
C ARG A 40 -11.59 9.04 2.08
N LEU A 41 -11.46 8.72 3.37
CA LEU A 41 -10.66 7.59 3.83
C LEU A 41 -11.18 6.24 3.31
N PRO A 42 -12.50 5.95 3.26
CA PRO A 42 -13.00 4.70 2.69
C PRO A 42 -12.63 4.48 1.23
N GLU A 43 -12.62 5.53 0.41
CA GLU A 43 -12.23 5.46 -1.01
C GLU A 43 -10.72 5.16 -1.15
N ALA A 44 -9.90 5.83 -0.34
CA ALA A 44 -8.45 5.59 -0.29
C ALA A 44 -8.12 4.16 0.16
N VAL A 45 -8.81 3.66 1.19
CA VAL A 45 -8.73 2.25 1.64
C VAL A 45 -9.08 1.30 0.51
N ALA A 46 -10.22 1.52 -0.16
CA ALA A 46 -10.69 0.65 -1.22
C ALA A 46 -9.72 0.64 -2.41
N SER A 47 -9.13 1.79 -2.76
CA SER A 47 -8.08 1.87 -3.78
C SER A 47 -6.84 1.08 -3.35
N ARG A 48 -6.33 1.27 -2.13
CA ARG A 48 -5.16 0.52 -1.62
C ARG A 48 -5.39 -0.99 -1.63
N LEU A 49 -6.56 -1.45 -1.21
CA LEU A 49 -6.88 -2.89 -1.21
C LEU A 49 -6.97 -3.47 -2.62
N ARG A 50 -7.41 -2.70 -3.63
CA ARG A 50 -7.38 -3.14 -5.04
C ARG A 50 -5.95 -3.32 -5.54
N VAL A 51 -5.06 -2.37 -5.24
CA VAL A 51 -3.62 -2.45 -5.57
C VAL A 51 -3.01 -3.72 -4.99
N LEU A 52 -3.28 -3.99 -3.70
CA LEU A 52 -2.75 -5.15 -2.99
C LEU A 52 -3.31 -6.48 -3.52
N ALA A 53 -4.54 -6.49 -4.02
CA ALA A 53 -5.18 -7.68 -4.60
C ALA A 53 -4.64 -8.03 -6.00
N ASP A 54 -4.21 -7.04 -6.79
CA ASP A 54 -3.64 -7.25 -8.11
C ASP A 54 -2.56 -6.21 -8.44
N PRO A 55 -1.33 -6.36 -7.89
CA PRO A 55 -0.26 -5.38 -8.07
C PRO A 55 0.18 -5.21 -9.53
N ARG A 56 -0.09 -6.20 -10.38
CA ARG A 56 0.31 -6.18 -11.80
C ARG A 56 -0.63 -5.33 -12.66
N ARG A 57 -1.86 -5.08 -12.19
CA ARG A 57 -2.91 -4.39 -12.96
C ARG A 57 -2.78 -2.87 -12.95
N GLU A 58 -2.04 -2.32 -11.99
CA GLU A 58 -1.76 -0.89 -11.87
C GLU A 58 -0.33 -0.51 -12.30
N LEU A 59 0.37 -1.43 -12.97
CA LEU A 59 1.57 -1.09 -13.73
C LEU A 59 1.19 -0.18 -14.90
N SER A 60 1.12 1.13 -14.62
CA SER A 60 1.01 2.19 -15.61
C SER A 60 2.30 2.28 -16.44
N ARG A 61 2.36 3.22 -17.39
CA ARG A 61 3.54 3.51 -18.23
C ARG A 61 4.80 3.87 -17.43
N THR A 62 4.69 4.11 -16.12
CA THR A 62 5.81 4.35 -15.22
C THR A 62 6.40 3.02 -14.74
N PRO A 63 7.72 2.79 -14.87
CA PRO A 63 8.33 1.55 -14.41
C PRO A 63 8.15 1.38 -12.90
N ALA A 64 7.59 0.25 -12.48
CA ALA A 64 7.54 -0.10 -11.07
C ALA A 64 8.94 -0.52 -10.60
N VAL A 65 9.45 0.20 -9.60
CA VAL A 65 10.68 -0.15 -8.89
C VAL A 65 10.30 -1.07 -7.74
N CYS A 66 10.89 -2.26 -7.70
CA CYS A 66 10.67 -3.22 -6.61
C CYS A 66 11.99 -3.88 -6.18
N SER A 67 12.07 -4.19 -4.89
CA SER A 67 13.18 -4.97 -4.32
C SER A 67 12.90 -6.46 -4.55
N PHE A 68 13.91 -7.20 -4.99
CA PHE A 68 13.84 -8.66 -5.11
C PHE A 68 14.92 -9.29 -4.23
N ALA A 69 14.61 -10.45 -3.65
CA ALA A 69 15.60 -11.25 -2.96
C ALA A 69 16.40 -12.04 -4.00
N ALA A 70 17.68 -11.70 -4.19
CA ALA A 70 18.61 -12.52 -4.96
C ALA A 70 19.12 -13.66 -4.05
N LEU A 71 18.44 -14.81 -4.07
CA LEU A 71 19.02 -16.01 -3.48
C LEU A 71 20.12 -16.50 -4.43
N ALA A 72 21.38 -16.43 -3.99
CA ALA A 72 22.50 -17.01 -4.71
C ALA A 72 22.24 -18.52 -4.87
N PHE A 73 22.13 -18.99 -6.12
CA PHE A 73 22.13 -20.41 -6.43
C PHE A 73 23.39 -21.04 -5.82
N ARG A 74 23.22 -21.94 -4.84
CA ARG A 74 24.32 -22.79 -4.39
C ARG A 74 24.73 -23.70 -5.56
N SER A 75 25.92 -23.46 -6.08
CA SER A 75 26.81 -24.39 -6.79
C SER A 75 26.13 -25.49 -7.61
N PHE A 76 26.06 -25.29 -8.93
CA PHE A 76 25.99 -26.40 -9.88
C PHE A 76 27.29 -27.20 -9.78
N GLN A 77 27.21 -28.39 -9.20
CA GLN A 77 28.33 -29.33 -9.14
C GLN A 77 28.45 -29.97 -10.53
N LEU A 78 29.46 -29.57 -11.31
CA LEU A 78 29.85 -30.32 -12.50
C LEU A 78 30.35 -31.70 -12.05
N PRO A 79 29.76 -32.82 -12.49
CA PRO A 79 30.38 -34.12 -12.29
C PRO A 79 31.69 -34.13 -13.09
N GLY A 80 32.77 -34.53 -12.41
CA GLY A 80 34.14 -34.44 -12.91
C GLY A 80 34.34 -35.13 -14.25
N ILE A 81 35.22 -34.52 -15.04
CA ILE A 81 35.81 -35.12 -16.23
C ILE A 81 37.32 -35.13 -15.98
N LEU A 82 37.87 -36.32 -15.72
CA LEU A 82 39.26 -36.68 -16.01
C LEU A 82 39.21 -37.91 -16.91
#